data_AF-A0A1C5REU8-F1
#
_entry.id   AF-A0A1C5REU8-F1
#
_cell.length_a   1.000
_cell.length_b   1.000
_cell.length_c   1.000
_cell.angle_alpha   90.00
_cell.angle_beta   90.00
_cell.angle_gamma   90.00
#
_symmetry.space_group_name_H-M   'P 1'
#
loop_
_entity.id
_entity.type
_entity.pdbx_description
1 polymer ?
#
loop_
_entity_poly.entity_id
_entity_poly.type
_entity_poly.pdbx_seq_one_letter_code
_entity_poly.pdbx_strand_id
1 'polypeptide(L)'
;MTENPANGIKDMMWHFLMDKGQKENIPELKASVYRLIQMTTQKTAGQPGHAKSMHISWDTLDMELMRIVVEATALVLSGRLDELEVEK
;
A
#
# COMPACT_ATOMS: atom_id res chain seq x y z
N MET A 1 -35.56 -2.58 -5.65
CA MET A 1 -34.47 -1.58 -5.65
C MET A 1 -33.17 -2.37 -5.56
N THR A 2 -32.20 -2.10 -6.43
CA THR A 2 -30.84 -2.63 -6.28
C THR A 2 -30.18 -1.90 -5.11
N GLU A 3 -29.79 -2.65 -4.09
CA GLU A 3 -29.11 -2.10 -2.92
C GLU A 3 -27.76 -1.49 -3.32
N ASN A 4 -27.39 -0.36 -2.72
CA ASN A 4 -26.11 0.27 -2.98
C ASN A 4 -24.99 -0.65 -2.45
N PRO A 5 -24.09 -1.18 -3.30
CA PRO A 5 -23.01 -2.07 -2.87
C PRO A 5 -22.10 -1.43 -1.80
N ALA A 6 -22.05 -0.09 -1.75
CA ALA A 6 -21.28 0.66 -0.75
C ALA A 6 -21.82 0.52 0.68
N ASN A 7 -23.07 0.07 0.87
CA ASN A 7 -23.64 -0.12 2.21
C ASN A 7 -22.88 -1.19 3.00
N GLY A 8 -22.45 -2.29 2.37
CA GLY A 8 -21.58 -3.30 3.01
C GLY A 8 -20.11 -2.88 3.10
N ILE A 9 -19.67 -1.98 2.22
CA ILE A 9 -18.30 -1.43 2.21
C ILE A 9 -18.10 -0.46 3.37
N LYS A 10 -19.14 0.27 3.79
CA LYS A 10 -19.05 1.22 4.90
C LYS A 10 -18.59 0.50 6.19
N ASP A 11 -19.23 -0.61 6.55
CA ASP A 11 -18.86 -1.38 7.75
C ASP A 11 -17.46 -2.01 7.63
N MET A 12 -17.09 -2.49 6.44
CA MET A 12 -15.76 -3.06 6.18
C MET A 12 -14.65 -2.00 6.27
N MET A 13 -14.88 -0.81 5.70
CA MET A 13 -13.95 0.33 5.76
C MET A 13 -13.79 0.85 7.19
N TRP A 14 -14.89 0.95 7.95
CA TRP A 14 -14.82 1.34 9.36
C TRP A 14 -14.07 0.30 10.18
N HIS A 15 -14.33 -0.99 9.96
CA HIS A 15 -13.60 -2.07 10.60
C HIS A 15 -12.10 -2.04 10.26
N PHE A 16 -11.75 -1.66 9.03
CA PHE A 16 -10.35 -1.46 8.62
C PHE A 16 -9.62 -0.38 9.41
N LEU A 17 -10.32 0.68 9.80
CA LEU A 17 -9.75 1.79 10.54
C LEU A 17 -9.74 1.60 12.07
N MET A 18 -10.29 0.48 12.58
CA MET A 18 -10.28 0.17 14.01
C MET A 18 -8.99 -0.52 14.43
N ASP A 19 -8.56 -0.27 15.67
CA ASP A 19 -7.47 -1.01 16.31
C ASP A 19 -7.75 -2.51 16.27
N LYS A 20 -6.74 -3.29 15.86
CA LYS A 20 -6.79 -4.75 15.68
C LYS A 20 -7.87 -5.22 14.70
N GLY A 21 -8.49 -4.31 13.94
CA GLY A 21 -9.45 -4.63 12.89
C GLY A 21 -8.79 -5.18 11.63
N GLN A 22 -7.46 -5.10 11.54
CA GLN A 22 -6.66 -5.55 10.40
C GLN A 22 -5.44 -6.34 10.86
N LYS A 23 -4.92 -7.17 9.96
CA LYS A 23 -3.64 -7.86 10.11
C LYS A 23 -2.62 -7.22 9.18
N GLU A 24 -1.44 -6.93 9.68
CA GLU A 24 -0.37 -6.35 8.89
C GLU A 24 0.13 -7.29 7.79
N ASN A 25 0.49 -6.73 6.64
CA ASN A 25 1.18 -7.44 5.57
C ASN A 25 2.56 -6.81 5.32
N ILE A 26 3.48 -7.07 6.26
CA ILE A 26 4.86 -6.56 6.18
C ILE A 26 5.57 -6.93 4.87
N PRO A 27 5.44 -8.16 4.31
CA PRO A 27 6.01 -8.48 3.01
C PRO A 27 5.52 -7.55 1.89
N GLU A 28 4.22 -7.28 1.82
CA GLU A 28 3.65 -6.40 0.79
C GLU A 28 4.04 -4.94 0.99
N LEU A 29 4.07 -4.45 2.23
CA LEU A 29 4.57 -3.12 2.55
C LEU A 29 6.00 -2.93 2.02
N LYS A 30 6.90 -3.89 2.29
CA LYS A 30 8.28 -3.87 1.78
C LYS A 30 8.33 -3.92 0.26
N ALA A 31 7.53 -4.79 -0.36
CA ALA A 31 7.49 -4.92 -1.81
C ALA A 31 7.04 -3.62 -2.48
N SER A 32 6.02 -2.95 -1.92
CA SER A 32 5.49 -1.67 -2.42
C SER A 32 6.52 -0.55 -2.31
N VAL A 33 7.21 -0.46 -1.17
CA VAL A 33 8.32 0.50 -1.00
C VAL A 33 9.44 0.25 -2.01
N TYR A 34 9.81 -1.01 -2.25
CA TYR A 34 10.86 -1.33 -3.23
C TYR A 34 10.42 -1.05 -4.67
N ARG A 35 9.15 -1.25 -5.02
CA ARG A 35 8.60 -0.82 -6.32
C ARG A 35 8.66 0.69 -6.47
N LEU A 36 8.31 1.46 -5.42
CA LEU A 36 8.44 2.91 -5.42
C LEU A 36 9.89 3.38 -5.60
N ILE A 37 10.84 2.76 -4.89
CA ILE A 37 12.27 3.04 -5.06
C ILE A 37 12.70 2.74 -6.50
N GLN A 38 12.32 1.60 -7.06
CA GLN A 38 12.64 1.24 -8.45
C GLN A 38 12.04 2.25 -9.45
N MET A 39 10.77 2.63 -9.29
CA MET A 39 10.12 3.64 -10.14
C MET A 39 10.84 4.99 -10.09
N THR A 40 11.25 5.44 -8.90
CA THR A 40 11.88 6.76 -8.72
C THR A 40 13.35 6.78 -9.13
N THR A 41 14.02 5.62 -9.14
CA THR A 41 15.45 5.51 -9.50
C THR A 41 15.69 5.02 -10.93
N GLN A 42 14.67 4.55 -11.65
CA GLN A 42 14.83 4.12 -13.04
C GLN A 42 15.19 5.33 -13.92
N LYS A 43 16.28 5.19 -14.71
CA LYS A 43 16.89 6.28 -15.52
C LYS A 43 15.97 6.91 -16.58
N THR A 44 14.76 6.38 -16.74
CA THR A 44 13.85 6.82 -17.79
C THR A 44 12.94 7.95 -17.37
N ALA A 45 12.83 8.29 -16.08
CA ALA A 45 12.00 9.40 -15.60
C ALA A 45 10.60 9.49 -16.26
N GLY A 46 10.03 8.34 -16.69
CA GLY A 46 8.74 8.27 -17.38
C GLY A 46 8.75 8.53 -18.89
N GLN A 47 9.92 8.70 -19.52
CA GLN A 47 10.04 8.86 -20.97
C GLN A 47 9.75 7.52 -21.69
N PRO A 48 8.64 7.42 -22.46
CA PRO A 48 8.21 6.15 -23.06
C PRO A 48 9.23 5.58 -24.05
N GLY A 49 9.98 6.45 -24.75
CA GLY A 49 10.97 6.07 -25.75
C GLY A 49 12.25 5.43 -25.19
N HIS A 50 12.45 5.48 -23.87
CA HIS A 50 13.61 4.86 -23.20
C HIS A 50 13.22 3.72 -22.26
N ALA A 51 11.91 3.43 -22.15
CA ALA A 51 11.39 2.40 -21.26
C ALA A 51 11.93 1.02 -21.65
N LYS A 52 12.55 0.32 -20.69
CA LYS A 52 12.91 -1.09 -20.81
C LYS A 52 11.76 -1.93 -20.27
N SER A 53 11.66 -3.18 -20.72
CA SER A 53 10.62 -4.12 -20.23
C SER A 53 10.62 -4.34 -18.71
N MET A 54 11.72 -4.01 -18.02
CA MET A 54 11.86 -4.09 -16.57
C MET A 54 11.52 -2.78 -15.83
N HIS A 55 11.20 -1.70 -16.54
CA HIS A 55 10.81 -0.44 -15.91
C HIS A 55 9.35 -0.49 -15.50
N ILE A 56 9.06 0.05 -14.32
CA ILE A 56 7.69 0.14 -13.83
C ILE A 56 7.07 1.40 -14.42
N SER A 57 5.81 1.33 -14.87
CA SER A 57 5.12 2.50 -15.43
C SER A 57 4.89 3.56 -14.36
N TRP A 58 5.01 4.83 -14.74
CA TRP A 58 4.62 5.94 -13.85
C TRP A 58 3.10 6.03 -13.67
N ASP A 59 2.32 5.44 -14.57
CA ASP A 59 0.85 5.38 -14.47
C ASP A 59 0.38 4.60 -13.22
N THR A 60 1.24 3.76 -12.64
CA THR A 60 0.94 3.01 -11.42
C THR A 60 1.42 3.72 -10.15
N LEU A 61 1.97 4.94 -10.24
CA LEU A 61 2.50 5.66 -9.09
C LEU A 61 1.45 5.85 -7.99
N ASP A 62 0.27 6.34 -8.35
CA ASP A 62 -0.81 6.59 -7.38
C ASP A 62 -1.24 5.30 -6.67
N MET A 63 -1.23 4.17 -7.40
CA MET A 63 -1.54 2.86 -6.84
C MET A 63 -0.50 2.41 -5.82
N GLU A 64 0.81 2.56 -6.13
CA GLU A 64 1.88 2.18 -5.21
C GLU A 64 1.90 3.08 -3.97
N LEU A 65 1.67 4.38 -4.13
CA LEU A 65 1.55 5.32 -3.00
C LEU A 65 0.38 4.94 -2.10
N MET A 66 -0.80 4.71 -2.67
CA MET A 66 -1.97 4.29 -1.90
C MET A 66 -1.77 2.93 -1.23
N ARG A 67 -1.11 1.98 -1.90
CA ARG A 67 -0.78 0.68 -1.30
C ARG A 67 0.14 0.85 -0.09
N ILE A 68 1.18 1.68 -0.19
CA ILE A 68 2.05 1.96 0.96
C ILE A 68 1.26 2.57 2.11
N VAL A 69 0.39 3.54 1.84
CA VAL A 69 -0.46 4.18 2.87
C VAL A 69 -1.34 3.14 3.56
N VAL A 70 -2.06 2.32 2.80
CA VAL A 70 -2.96 1.28 3.33
C VAL A 70 -2.21 0.27 4.18
N GLU A 71 -1.10 -0.27 3.68
CA GLU A 71 -0.32 -1.29 4.40
C GLU A 71 0.38 -0.72 5.64
N ALA A 72 0.81 0.54 5.60
CA ALA A 72 1.36 1.23 6.76
C ALA A 72 0.28 1.48 7.83
N THR A 73 -0.92 1.89 7.43
CA THR A 73 -2.07 2.02 8.34
C THR A 73 -2.39 0.68 9.00
N ALA A 74 -2.44 -0.40 8.23
CA ALA A 74 -2.66 -1.75 8.76
C ALA A 74 -1.57 -2.18 9.76
N LEU A 75 -0.30 -1.85 9.49
CA LEU A 75 0.82 -2.13 10.41
C LEU A 75 0.71 -1.40 11.75
N VAL A 76 0.27 -0.15 11.74
CA VAL A 76 0.04 0.63 12.98
C VAL A 76 -1.15 0.06 13.74
N LEU A 77 -2.29 -0.09 13.07
CA LEU A 77 -3.54 -0.51 13.72
C LEU A 77 -3.49 -1.97 14.20
N SER A 78 -2.64 -2.83 13.63
CA SER A 78 -2.48 -4.19 14.13
C SER A 78 -1.77 -4.27 15.49
N GLY A 79 -1.06 -3.21 15.89
CA GLY A 79 -0.22 -3.18 17.10
C GLY A 79 1.13 -3.88 16.94
N ARG A 80 1.42 -4.46 15.77
CA ARG A 80 2.69 -5.15 15.52
C ARG A 80 3.89 -4.20 15.53
N LEU A 81 3.69 -2.93 15.15
CA LEU A 81 4.75 -1.93 15.21
C LEU A 81 5.20 -1.67 16.65
N ASP A 82 4.26 -1.54 17.59
CA ASP A 82 4.55 -1.30 19.00
C ASP A 82 5.33 -2.47 19.63
N GLU A 83 5.00 -3.71 19.26
CA GLU A 83 5.76 -4.90 19.69
C GLU A 83 7.24 -4.83 19.27
N LEU A 84 7.50 -4.39 18.03
CA LEU A 84 8.85 -4.26 17.49
C LEU A 84 9.65 -3.10 18.11
N GLU A 85 8.97 -2.08 18.64
CA GLU A 85 9.62 -0.98 19.36
C GLU A 85 10.06 -1.40 20.77
N VAL A 86 9.29 -2.30 21.41
CA VAL A 86 9.61 -2.83 22.75
C VAL A 86 10.75 -3.87 22.72
N GLU A 87 10.94 -4.56 21.59
CA GLU A 87 12.03 -5.53 21.40
C GLU A 87 13.42 -4.90 21.14
N LYS A 88 13.53 -3.57 21.04
CA LYS A 88 14.79 -2.82 20.85
C LYS A 88 15.41 -2.33 22.16
#